data_AF-A0A4P6P845-F1
#
_entry.id   AF-A0A4P6P845-F1
#
_cell.length_a   1.000
_cell.length_b   1.000
_cell.length_c   1.000
_cell.angle_alpha   90.00
_cell.angle_beta   90.00
_cell.angle_gamma   90.00
#
_symmetry.space_group_name_H-M   'P 1'
#
loop_
_entity.id
_entity.type
_entity.pdbx_description
1 polymer ?
#
loop_
_entity_poly.entity_id
_entity_poly.type
_entity_poly.pdbx_seq_one_letter_code
_entity_poly.pdbx_strand_id
1 'polypeptide(L)' 'MLKKIWPSVFCFTASLLAYFSYHIIGVSIDKDGYLREPFFLIPTSMLFAVLGTMLLLYYLYSNKLK' A
#
# COMPACT_ATOMS: atom_id res chain seq x y z
N MET A 1 13.41 10.40 -17.52
CA MET A 1 13.77 9.48 -16.42
C MET A 1 12.64 9.27 -15.41
N LEU A 2 12.05 10.31 -14.82
CA LEU A 2 10.99 10.18 -13.79
C LEU A 2 9.67 9.52 -14.24
N LYS A 3 9.28 9.64 -15.52
CA LYS A 3 7.98 9.10 -15.97
C LYS A 3 7.82 7.58 -15.77
N LYS A 4 8.94 6.84 -15.68
CA LYS A 4 8.92 5.37 -15.52
C LYS A 4 8.81 4.90 -14.07
N ILE A 5 9.19 5.74 -13.08
CA ILE A 5 9.12 5.36 -11.66
C ILE A 5 7.75 5.69 -11.04
N TRP A 6 6.96 6.55 -11.70
CA TRP A 6 5.64 7.00 -11.21
C TRP A 6 4.71 5.86 -10.76
N PRO A 7 4.58 4.71 -11.47
CA PRO A 7 3.73 3.61 -11.01
C PRO A 7 4.14 3.06 -9.63
N SER A 8 5.45 2.95 -9.38
CA SER A 8 5.96 2.52 -8.07
C SER A 8 5.64 3.54 -6.97
N VAL A 9 5.83 4.83 -7.27
CA VAL A 9 5.47 5.93 -6.34
C VAL A 9 3.99 5.89 -6.00
N PHE A 10 3.12 5.73 -7.01
CA PHE A 10 1.68 5.59 -6.80
C PHE A 10 1.35 4.43 -5.85
N CYS A 11 1.92 3.24 -6.08
CA CYS A 11 1.72 2.09 -5.20
C CYS A 11 2.16 2.38 -3.76
N PHE A 12 3.32 3.00 -3.55
CA PHE A 12 3.76 3.35 -2.19
C PHE A 12 2.85 4.38 -1.53
N THR A 13 2.38 5.38 -2.26
CA THR A 13 1.42 6.36 -1.71
C THR A 13 0.09 5.69 -1.34
N ALA A 14 -0.43 4.78 -2.17
CA ALA A 14 -1.64 4.03 -1.87
C ALA A 14 -1.48 3.11 -0.64
N SER A 15 -0.32 2.45 -0.53
CA SER A 15 0.03 1.63 0.64
C SER A 15 0.03 2.45 1.93
N LEU A 16 0.66 3.62 1.90
CA LEU A 16 0.77 4.52 3.04
C LEU A 16 -0.60 5.09 3.45
N LEU A 17 -1.41 5.49 2.46
CA LEU A 17 -2.77 5.94 2.71
C LEU A 17 -3.62 4.84 3.34
N ALA A 18 -3.59 3.61 2.82
CA ALA A 18 -4.33 2.50 3.41
C ALA A 18 -3.90 2.21 4.85
N TYR A 19 -2.59 2.23 5.12
CA TYR A 19 -2.04 2.03 6.45
C TYR A 19 -2.51 3.10 7.45
N PHE A 20 -2.42 4.38 7.08
CA PHE A 20 -2.87 5.46 7.94
C PHE A 20 -4.38 5.49 8.10
N SER A 21 -5.14 5.20 7.04
CA SER A 21 -6.60 5.07 7.13
C SER A 21 -7.00 4.00 8.14
N TYR A 22 -6.29 2.86 8.20
CA TYR A 22 -6.55 1.84 9.23
C TYR A 22 -6.38 2.41 10.64
N HIS A 23 -5.31 3.15 10.90
CA HIS A 23 -5.04 3.75 12.20
C HIS A 23 -6.02 4.86 12.58
N ILE A 24 -6.50 5.63 11.59
CA ILE A 24 -7.45 6.72 11.81
C ILE A 24 -8.87 6.18 12.09
N ILE A 25 -9.31 5.19 11.31
CA ILE A 25 -10.64 4.57 11.50
C ILE A 25 -10.66 3.75 12.79
N GLY A 26 -9.56 3.06 13.10
CA GLY A 26 -9.38 2.31 14.32
C GLY A 26 -10.23 1.05 14.40
N VAL A 27 -10.32 0.52 15.62
CA VAL A 27 -11.01 -0.73 15.94
C VAL A 27 -11.95 -0.48 17.09
N SER A 28 -13.18 -0.96 16.99
CA SER A 28 -14.19 -0.86 18.06
C SER A 28 -15.02 -2.13 18.15
N ILE A 29 -15.66 -2.35 19.31
CA ILE A 29 -16.62 -3.44 19.50
C ILE A 29 -18.01 -2.79 19.52
N ASP A 30 -18.94 -3.30 18.70
CA ASP A 30 -20.31 -2.80 18.68
C ASP A 30 -21.16 -3.37 19.83
N LYS A 31 -22.42 -2.92 19.92
CA LYS A 31 -23.33 -3.26 21.02
C LYS A 31 -23.67 -4.75 21.09
N ASP A 32 -23.54 -5.44 19.96
CA ASP A 32 -23.82 -6.88 19.84
C ASP A 32 -22.55 -7.72 20.07
N GLY A 33 -21.42 -7.07 20.38
CA GLY A 33 -20.14 -7.71 20.64
C GLY A 33 -19.32 -8.01 19.39
N TYR A 34 -19.71 -7.50 18.22
CA TYR A 34 -18.93 -7.70 16.99
C TYR A 34 -17.78 -6.72 16.87
N LEU A 35 -16.64 -7.23 16.41
CA LEU A 35 -15.48 -6.43 16.07
C LEU A 35 -15.74 -5.63 14.79
N ARG A 36 -15.65 -4.31 14.90
CA ARG A 36 -15.71 -3.36 13.80
C ARG A 36 -14.30 -2.82 13.56
N GLU A 37 -13.68 -3.34 12.52
CA GLU A 37 -12.37 -2.90 12.04
C GLU A 37 -12.36 -2.83 10.52
N PRO A 38 -11.60 -1.90 9.91
CA PRO A 38 -11.44 -1.84 8.47
C PRO A 38 -10.39 -2.88 8.02
N PHE A 39 -10.68 -4.16 8.26
CA PHE A 39 -9.75 -5.28 8.07
C PHE A 39 -9.07 -5.28 6.70
N PHE A 40 -9.80 -4.89 5.65
CA PHE A 40 -9.30 -4.81 4.28
C PHE A 40 -8.13 -3.84 4.07
N LEU A 41 -7.97 -2.83 4.93
CA LEU A 41 -6.91 -1.83 4.80
C LEU A 41 -5.50 -2.37 5.06
N ILE A 42 -5.35 -3.37 5.95
CA ILE A 42 -4.04 -3.98 6.20
C ILE A 42 -3.56 -4.81 5.00
N PRO A 43 -4.33 -5.80 4.49
CA PRO A 43 -3.93 -6.56 3.30
C PRO A 43 -3.72 -5.68 2.07
N THR A 44 -4.54 -4.65 1.87
CA THR A 44 -4.34 -3.72 0.74
C THR A 44 -3.08 -2.89 0.89
N SER A 45 -2.76 -2.41 2.09
CA SER A 45 -1.51 -1.70 2.34
C SER A 45 -0.30 -2.57 1.98
N MET A 46 -0.31 -3.84 2.42
CA MET A 46 0.76 -4.80 2.11
C MET A 46 0.84 -5.12 0.62
N LEU A 47 -0.31 -5.35 -0.03
CA LEU A 47 -0.39 -5.62 -1.47
C LEU A 47 0.25 -4.49 -2.28
N PHE A 48 -0.11 -3.24 -1.98
CA PHE A 48 0.46 -2.08 -2.66
C PHE A 48 1.94 -1.88 -2.35
N ALA A 49 2.40 -2.17 -1.13
CA ALA A 49 3.83 -2.11 -0.79
C ALA A 49 4.65 -3.12 -1.61
N VAL A 50 4.16 -4.36 -1.74
CA VAL A 50 4.81 -5.41 -2.55
C VAL A 50 4.84 -5.01 -4.02
N LEU A 51 3.71 -4.58 -4.58
CA LEU A 51 3.64 -4.13 -5.98
C LEU A 51 4.57 -2.95 -6.26
N GLY A 52 4.59 -1.95 -5.36
CA GLY A 52 5.48 -0.80 -5.46
C GLY A 52 6.96 -1.21 -5.46
N THR A 53 7.32 -2.19 -4.63
CA THR A 53 8.67 -2.76 -4.56
C THR A 53 9.03 -3.51 -5.84
N MET A 54 8.15 -4.38 -6.35
CA MET A 54 8.40 -5.10 -7.61
C MET A 54 8.58 -4.15 -8.78
N LEU A 55 7.76 -3.10 -8.88
CA LEU A 55 7.87 -2.07 -9.92
C LEU A 55 9.17 -1.26 -9.79
N LEU A 56 9.59 -0.93 -8.58
CA LEU A 56 10.85 -0.23 -8.33
C LEU A 56 12.05 -1.08 -8.76
N LEU A 57 12.07 -2.35 -8.33
CA LEU A 57 13.14 -3.29 -8.69
C LEU A 57 13.19 -3.51 -10.21
N TYR A 58 12.04 -3.68 -10.86
CA TYR A 58 11.97 -3.78 -12.31
C TYR A 58 12.51 -2.52 -13.01
N TYR A 59 12.16 -1.34 -12.52
CA TYR A 59 12.69 -0.07 -13.04
C TYR A 59 14.22 0.00 -12.90
N LEU A 60 14.75 -0.28 -11.71
CA LEU A 60 16.19 -0.25 -11.44
C LEU A 60 16.95 -1.26 -12.30
N TYR A 61 16.42 -2.48 -12.44
CA TYR A 61 16.99 -3.52 -13.30
C TYR A 61 16.99 -3.10 -14.77
N SER A 62 15.86 -2.60 -15.28
CA SER A 62 15.72 -2.14 -16.67
C SER A 62 16.62 -0.95 -17.00
N ASN A 63 16.96 -0.13 -16.01
CA ASN A 63 17.82 1.04 -16.19
C ASN A 63 19.30 0.73 -15.99
N LYS A 64 19.65 -0.41 -15.35
CA LYS A 64 21.02 -0.95 -15.26
C LYS A 64 21.48 -1.64 -16.55
N LEU A 65 20.55 -2.15 -17.35
CA LEU A 65 20.79 -2.86 -18.61
C LEU A 65 20.85 -1.93 -19.85
N LYS A 66 20.62 -0.63 -19.66
CA LYS A 66 20.77 0.40 -20.68
C LYS A 66 22.01 1.23 -20.41
#